data_AF-A0A8I1TZR3-F1
#
_entry.id   AF-A0A8I1TZR3-F1
#
_cell.length_a   1.000
_cell.length_b   1.000
_cell.length_c   1.000
_cell.angle_alpha   90.00
_cell.angle_beta   90.00
_cell.angle_gamma   90.00
#
_symmetry.space_group_name_H-M   'P 1'
#
loop_
_entity.id
_entity.type
_entity.pdbx_description
1 polymer ?
#
loop_
_entity_poly.entity_id
_entity_poly.type
_entity_poly.pdbx_seq_one_letter_code
_entity_poly.pdbx_strand_id
1 'polypeptide(L)'
;MARAATPKVKPPKVITHAPAAPGVVQAAQIALVAMKAAKVHTWAEFTYRSDQELRAAVSLTADQQGLLEDYRHILPHLQVSPLVTIAACNVCGRYGLVGSAAVPPKCGFTLRCDGAVAKASAIDYRPRSPRAK
;
A
#
# COMPACT_ATOMS: atom_id res chain seq x y z
N MET A 1 -25.70 34.45 -21.12
CA MET A 1 -24.72 34.21 -20.05
C MET A 1 -24.60 32.70 -19.83
N ALA A 2 -23.50 32.08 -20.29
CA ALA A 2 -23.31 30.63 -20.17
C ALA A 2 -22.93 30.28 -18.72
N ARG A 3 -23.74 29.44 -18.07
CA ARG A 3 -23.41 28.87 -16.76
C ARG A 3 -22.25 27.88 -16.94
N ALA A 4 -21.08 28.23 -16.40
CA ALA A 4 -19.96 27.31 -16.31
C ALA A 4 -20.40 26.08 -15.47
N ALA A 5 -20.34 24.90 -16.09
CA ALA A 5 -20.57 23.65 -15.39
C ALA A 5 -19.46 23.46 -14.36
N THR A 6 -19.81 23.44 -13.07
CA THR A 6 -18.86 23.13 -12.01
C THR A 6 -18.29 21.73 -12.24
N PRO A 7 -16.96 21.56 -12.28
CA PRO A 7 -16.36 20.24 -12.44
C PRO A 7 -16.77 19.35 -11.27
N LYS A 8 -17.32 18.16 -11.56
CA LYS A 8 -17.65 17.16 -10.55
C LYS A 8 -16.34 16.70 -9.88
N VAL A 9 -16.07 17.23 -8.69
CA VAL A 9 -14.93 16.79 -7.88
C VAL A 9 -15.20 15.36 -7.42
N LYS A 10 -14.34 14.42 -7.83
CA LYS A 10 -14.45 13.03 -7.42
C LYS A 10 -14.08 12.92 -5.92
N PRO A 11 -14.84 12.17 -5.10
CA PRO A 11 -14.48 11.99 -3.70
C PRO A 11 -13.12 11.31 -3.58
N PRO A 12 -12.36 11.64 -2.52
CA PRO A 12 -11.05 11.05 -2.29
C PRO A 12 -11.15 9.54 -2.12
N LYS A 13 -10.09 8.83 -2.54
CA LYS A 13 -10.07 7.38 -2.47
C LYS A 13 -9.87 6.91 -1.03
N VAL A 14 -10.79 6.10 -0.53
CA VAL A 14 -10.62 5.34 0.71
C VAL A 14 -9.82 4.07 0.41
N ILE A 15 -8.69 3.90 1.09
CA ILE A 15 -7.79 2.75 0.87
C ILE A 15 -8.25 1.57 1.71
N THR A 16 -8.39 0.41 1.05
CA THR A 16 -8.60 -0.88 1.74
C THR A 16 -7.31 -1.70 1.65
N HIS A 17 -6.75 -2.08 2.79
CA HIS A 17 -5.57 -2.94 2.90
C HIS A 17 -5.91 -4.28 3.56
N ALA A 18 -5.02 -5.27 3.47
CA ALA A 18 -5.24 -6.59 4.05
C ALA A 18 -4.96 -6.59 5.57
N PRO A 19 -5.97 -6.65 6.46
CA PRO A 19 -5.75 -6.46 7.91
C PRO A 19 -5.02 -7.64 8.58
N ALA A 20 -5.04 -8.82 7.95
CA ALA A 20 -4.36 -10.02 8.46
C ALA A 20 -2.89 -10.15 7.98
N ALA A 21 -2.40 -9.20 7.16
CA ALA A 21 -1.02 -9.19 6.72
C ALA A 21 -0.09 -8.61 7.82
N PRO A 22 1.23 -8.84 7.76
CA PRO A 22 2.17 -8.20 8.68
C PRO A 22 2.08 -6.67 8.57
N GLY A 23 2.24 -5.94 9.67
CA GLY A 23 2.10 -4.47 9.69
C GLY A 23 2.91 -3.77 8.61
N VAL A 24 4.16 -4.20 8.38
CA VAL A 24 5.03 -3.66 7.33
C VAL A 24 4.48 -3.87 5.90
N VAL A 25 3.76 -4.97 5.66
CA VAL A 25 3.08 -5.24 4.39
C VAL A 25 1.82 -4.39 4.26
N GLN A 26 1.09 -4.17 5.35
CA GLN A 26 -0.05 -3.27 5.37
C GLN A 26 0.38 -1.83 5.04
N ALA A 27 1.41 -1.32 5.72
CA ALA A 27 1.97 0.00 5.47
C ALA A 27 2.44 0.18 4.02
N ALA A 28 3.18 -0.80 3.48
CA ALA A 28 3.62 -0.77 2.09
C ALA A 28 2.44 -0.80 1.10
N GLN A 29 1.38 -1.59 1.37
CA GLN A 29 0.18 -1.62 0.53
C GLN A 29 -0.54 -0.27 0.56
N ILE A 30 -0.74 0.32 1.75
CA ILE A 30 -1.37 1.63 1.89
C ILE A 30 -0.60 2.67 1.08
N ALA A 31 0.73 2.71 1.24
CA ALA A 31 1.58 3.64 0.53
C ALA A 31 1.52 3.47 -0.99
N LEU A 32 1.62 2.24 -1.50
CA LEU A 32 1.55 1.96 -2.94
C LEU A 32 0.19 2.33 -3.55
N VAL A 33 -0.90 2.04 -2.85
CA VAL A 33 -2.24 2.41 -3.31
C VAL A 33 -2.43 3.92 -3.28
N ALA A 34 -1.89 4.61 -2.27
CA ALA A 34 -1.93 6.06 -2.16
C ALA A 34 -1.16 6.74 -3.31
N MET A 35 0.07 6.28 -3.58
CA MET A 35 0.87 6.76 -4.71
C MET A 35 0.16 6.56 -6.05
N LYS A 36 -0.45 5.39 -6.25
CA LYS A 36 -1.22 5.08 -7.47
C LYS A 36 -2.46 5.97 -7.61
N ALA A 37 -3.14 6.29 -6.51
CA ALA A 37 -4.28 7.20 -6.51
C ALA A 37 -3.88 8.64 -6.84
N ALA A 38 -2.74 9.09 -6.29
CA ALA A 38 -2.14 10.40 -6.56
C ALA A 38 -1.39 10.47 -7.90
N LYS A 39 -1.31 9.35 -8.65
CA LYS A 39 -0.60 9.23 -9.94
C LYS A 39 0.89 9.62 -9.85
N VAL A 40 1.53 9.23 -8.76
CA VAL A 40 2.99 9.38 -8.55
C VAL A 40 3.67 8.02 -8.50
N HIS A 41 4.96 7.99 -8.78
CA HIS A 41 5.71 6.74 -8.90
C HIS A 41 6.52 6.40 -7.66
N THR A 42 6.91 7.39 -6.87
CA THR A 42 7.76 7.24 -5.68
C THR A 42 7.15 7.90 -4.46
N TRP A 43 7.55 7.46 -3.27
CA TRP A 43 7.05 8.05 -2.03
C TRP A 43 7.53 9.50 -1.85
N ALA A 44 8.73 9.80 -2.31
CA ALA A 44 9.25 11.17 -2.31
C ALA A 44 8.34 12.11 -3.11
N GLU A 45 7.97 11.74 -4.35
CA GLU A 45 7.01 12.52 -5.16
C GLU A 45 5.67 12.70 -4.47
N PHE A 46 5.20 11.69 -3.73
CA PHE A 46 3.97 11.78 -2.94
C PHE A 46 4.09 12.85 -1.85
N THR A 47 5.20 12.86 -1.10
CA THR A 47 5.42 13.82 0.00
C THR A 47 5.66 15.26 -0.46
N TYR A 48 6.09 15.48 -1.70
CA TYR A 48 6.25 16.83 -2.27
C TYR A 48 4.93 17.48 -2.71
N ARG A 49 3.82 16.72 -2.72
CA ARG A 49 2.50 17.27 -3.04
C ARG A 49 1.98 18.13 -1.90
N SER A 50 1.18 19.12 -2.24
CA SER A 50 0.47 19.91 -1.24
C SER A 50 -0.56 19.04 -0.48
N ASP A 51 -0.80 19.37 0.78
CA ASP A 51 -1.83 18.72 1.62
C ASP A 51 -3.20 18.69 0.92
N GLN A 52 -3.53 19.74 0.18
CA GLN A 52 -4.79 19.84 -0.56
C GLN A 52 -4.85 18.81 -1.70
N GLU A 53 -3.78 18.64 -2.48
CA GLU A 53 -3.71 17.62 -3.53
C GLU A 53 -3.81 16.20 -2.95
N LEU A 54 -3.11 15.96 -1.83
CA LEU A 54 -3.09 14.65 -1.18
C LEU A 54 -4.46 14.28 -0.61
N ARG A 55 -5.11 15.20 0.10
CA ARG A 55 -6.47 15.00 0.65
C ARG A 55 -7.53 14.86 -0.43
N ALA A 56 -7.33 15.46 -1.61
CA ALA A 56 -8.20 15.26 -2.75
C ALA A 56 -8.01 13.88 -3.40
N ALA A 57 -6.78 13.34 -3.38
CA ALA A 57 -6.47 12.04 -3.96
C ALA A 57 -6.86 10.87 -3.04
N VAL A 58 -6.58 10.98 -1.75
CA VAL A 58 -6.64 9.87 -0.78
C VAL A 58 -7.17 10.35 0.57
N SER A 59 -8.02 9.52 1.18
CA SER A 59 -8.42 9.67 2.58
C SER A 59 -7.85 8.48 3.38
N LEU A 60 -7.03 8.80 4.38
CA LEU A 60 -6.43 7.83 5.30
C LEU A 60 -7.10 7.92 6.67
N THR A 61 -7.35 6.77 7.29
CA THR A 61 -7.78 6.72 8.70
C THR A 61 -6.60 6.99 9.64
N ALA A 62 -6.89 7.30 10.91
CA ALA A 62 -5.85 7.48 11.93
C ALA A 62 -4.96 6.24 12.08
N ASP A 63 -5.54 5.04 12.07
CA ASP A 63 -4.79 3.77 12.15
C ASP A 63 -3.86 3.59 10.93
N GLN A 64 -4.32 3.97 9.74
CA GLN A 64 -3.50 3.89 8.53
C GLN A 64 -2.34 4.89 8.58
N GLN A 65 -2.57 6.08 9.12
CA GLN A 65 -1.50 7.06 9.36
C GLN A 65 -0.50 6.53 10.39
N GLY A 66 -0.98 5.94 11.49
CA GLY A 66 -0.13 5.29 12.49
C GLY A 66 0.76 4.20 11.89
N LEU A 67 0.20 3.31 11.06
CA LEU A 67 0.96 2.28 10.35
C LEU A 67 2.03 2.88 9.42
N LEU A 68 1.74 3.98 8.72
CA LEU A 68 2.74 4.64 7.88
C LEU A 68 3.87 5.26 8.71
N GLU A 69 3.56 5.85 9.87
CA GLU A 69 4.56 6.41 10.78
C GLU A 69 5.45 5.33 11.40
N ASP A 70 4.84 4.26 11.91
CA ASP A 70 5.54 3.11 12.52
C ASP A 70 6.54 2.45 11.56
N TYR A 71 6.24 2.49 10.26
CA TYR A 71 7.06 1.92 9.20
C TYR A 71 7.63 2.97 8.25
N ARG A 72 7.83 4.21 8.70
CA ARG A 72 8.30 5.31 7.86
C ARG A 72 9.62 5.04 7.14
N HIS A 73 10.48 4.21 7.72
CA HIS A 73 11.80 3.86 7.18
C HIS A 73 11.74 3.05 5.88
N ILE A 74 10.65 2.32 5.60
CA ILE A 74 10.53 1.55 4.34
C ILE A 74 9.97 2.40 3.19
N LEU A 75 9.26 3.48 3.49
CA LEU A 75 8.48 4.24 2.49
C LEU A 75 9.34 4.82 1.36
N PRO A 76 10.53 5.39 1.61
CA PRO A 76 11.40 5.91 0.54
C PRO A 76 11.83 4.87 -0.49
N HIS A 77 11.76 3.58 -0.16
CA HIS A 77 12.17 2.48 -1.04
C HIS A 77 11.04 1.97 -1.94
N LEU A 78 9.79 2.41 -1.72
CA LEU A 78 8.63 1.95 -2.46
C LEU A 78 8.52 2.67 -3.80
N GLN A 79 8.18 1.90 -4.84
CA GLN A 79 7.96 2.44 -6.19
C GLN A 79 6.79 1.73 -6.87
N VAL A 80 5.97 2.48 -7.62
CA VAL A 80 4.84 1.93 -8.39
C VAL A 80 5.29 1.38 -9.75
N SER A 81 6.26 2.02 -10.40
CA SER A 81 6.79 1.61 -11.70
C SER A 81 8.26 2.04 -11.86
N PRO A 82 9.22 1.10 -11.99
CA PRO A 82 9.04 -0.34 -11.80
C PRO A 82 8.54 -0.66 -10.38
N LEU A 83 7.74 -1.73 -10.21
CA LEU A 83 7.20 -2.05 -8.90
C LEU A 83 8.32 -2.48 -7.95
N VAL A 84 8.52 -1.72 -6.87
CA VAL A 84 9.34 -2.07 -5.71
C VAL A 84 8.44 -2.03 -4.48
N THR A 85 8.31 -3.16 -3.81
CA THR A 85 7.38 -3.37 -2.70
C THR A 85 8.01 -4.22 -1.60
N ILE A 86 7.27 -4.45 -0.51
CA ILE A 86 7.71 -5.27 0.61
C ILE A 86 7.04 -6.65 0.57
N ALA A 87 7.82 -7.66 0.91
CA ALA A 87 7.32 -8.97 1.32
C ALA A 87 7.79 -9.29 2.73
N ALA A 88 6.93 -9.86 3.57
CA ALA A 88 7.23 -10.18 4.95
C ALA A 88 6.65 -11.53 5.37
N CYS A 89 7.30 -12.19 6.31
CA CYS A 89 6.80 -13.43 6.90
C CYS A 89 5.82 -13.14 8.04
N ASN A 90 4.69 -13.86 8.06
CA ASN A 90 3.66 -13.74 9.10
C ASN A 90 4.08 -14.31 10.46
N VAL A 91 5.15 -15.10 10.52
CA VAL A 91 5.60 -15.78 11.74
C VAL A 91 6.86 -15.13 12.31
N CYS A 92 7.94 -15.07 11.53
CA CYS A 92 9.21 -14.51 12.03
C CYS A 92 9.33 -12.99 11.86
N GLY A 93 8.35 -12.32 11.25
CA GLY A 93 8.31 -10.86 11.07
C GLY A 93 9.36 -10.26 10.13
N ARG A 94 10.40 -11.02 9.75
CA ARG A 94 11.40 -10.58 8.78
C ARG A 94 10.78 -10.26 7.42
N TYR A 95 11.33 -9.23 6.79
CA TYR A 95 10.85 -8.69 5.53
C TYR A 95 12.00 -8.24 4.63
N GLY A 96 11.69 -8.02 3.36
CA GLY A 96 12.64 -7.51 2.37
C GLY A 96 11.94 -6.81 1.21
N LEU A 97 12.73 -6.06 0.44
CA LEU A 97 12.29 -5.44 -0.80
C LEU A 97 12.21 -6.49 -1.90
N VAL A 98 11.12 -6.44 -2.68
CA VAL A 98 10.87 -7.33 -3.80
C VAL A 98 10.33 -6.56 -4.99
N GLY A 99 10.63 -7.05 -6.20
CA GLY A 99 10.13 -6.49 -7.44
C GLY A 99 8.72 -6.98 -7.80
N SER A 100 8.40 -6.94 -9.10
CA SER A 100 7.15 -7.48 -9.67
C SER A 100 7.03 -9.00 -9.57
N ALA A 101 8.14 -9.73 -9.49
CA ALA A 101 8.18 -11.19 -9.44
C ALA A 101 7.34 -11.79 -8.31
N ALA A 102 6.86 -13.02 -8.53
CA ALA A 102 6.16 -13.78 -7.50
C ALA A 102 7.09 -14.06 -6.32
N VAL A 103 6.56 -13.99 -5.11
CA VAL A 103 7.30 -14.35 -3.90
C VAL A 103 7.04 -15.82 -3.55
N PRO A 104 8.04 -16.54 -3.02
CA PRO A 104 7.82 -17.91 -2.54
C PRO A 104 6.73 -17.94 -1.46
N PRO A 105 5.89 -18.99 -1.43
CA PRO A 105 4.82 -19.07 -0.43
C PRO A 105 5.35 -19.32 0.99
N LYS A 106 6.54 -19.92 1.12
CA LYS A 106 7.20 -20.23 2.41
C LYS A 106 8.27 -19.20 2.73
N CYS A 107 8.53 -19.00 4.03
CA CYS A 107 9.54 -18.08 4.51
C CYS A 107 10.95 -18.48 4.07
N GLY A 108 11.57 -17.64 3.23
CA GLY A 108 12.99 -17.74 2.89
C GLY A 108 13.91 -16.84 3.73
N PHE A 109 13.35 -15.99 4.60
CA PHE A 109 14.12 -15.02 5.39
C PHE A 109 14.79 -15.60 6.63
N THR A 110 14.27 -16.73 7.13
CA THR A 110 14.74 -17.38 8.35
C THR A 110 14.82 -18.87 8.10
N LEU A 111 15.99 -19.45 8.34
CA LEU A 111 16.19 -20.89 8.25
C LEU A 111 15.16 -21.62 9.11
N ARG A 112 14.50 -22.62 8.52
CA ARG A 112 13.49 -23.47 9.18
C ARG A 112 12.25 -22.72 9.70
N CYS A 113 11.93 -21.53 9.18
CA CYS A 113 10.67 -20.88 9.49
C CYS A 113 9.54 -21.44 8.61
N ASP A 114 8.53 -22.02 9.24
CA ASP A 114 7.34 -22.57 8.56
C ASP A 114 6.29 -21.51 8.20
N GLY A 115 6.60 -20.23 8.43
CA GLY A 115 5.69 -19.13 8.14
C GLY A 115 5.47 -18.90 6.64
N ALA A 116 4.30 -18.35 6.32
CA ALA A 116 3.98 -17.90 4.97
C ALA A 116 4.48 -16.46 4.73
N VAL A 117 4.82 -16.15 3.48
CA VAL A 117 5.21 -14.79 3.06
C VAL A 117 4.02 -14.07 2.43
N ALA A 118 3.70 -12.90 2.96
CA ALA A 118 2.75 -11.96 2.37
C ALA A 118 3.50 -10.87 1.60
N LYS A 119 2.96 -10.46 0.45
CA LYS A 119 3.52 -9.39 -0.39
C LYS A 119 2.53 -8.23 -0.50
N ALA A 120 3.02 -7.01 -0.33
CA ALA A 120 2.22 -5.82 -0.51
C ALA A 120 1.93 -5.58 -2.01
N SER A 121 0.68 -5.22 -2.32
CA SER A 121 0.20 -4.98 -3.68
C SER A 121 -0.14 -3.51 -3.88
N ALA A 122 0.09 -2.99 -5.09
CA ALA A 122 -0.37 -1.65 -5.49
C ALA A 122 -1.86 -1.63 -5.93
N ILE A 123 -2.65 -2.58 -5.45
CA ILE A 123 -4.09 -2.72 -5.71
C ILE A 123 -4.79 -2.80 -4.35
N ASP A 124 -5.96 -2.17 -4.25
CA ASP A 124 -6.80 -2.29 -3.05
C ASP A 124 -7.07 -3.75 -2.72
N TYR A 125 -7.02 -4.05 -1.42
CA TYR A 125 -7.46 -5.33 -0.92
C TYR A 125 -8.94 -5.51 -1.21
N ARG A 126 -9.26 -6.57 -1.94
CA ARG A 126 -10.64 -7.04 -2.10
C ARG A 126 -10.77 -8.32 -1.27
N PRO A 127 -11.54 -8.31 -0.16
CA PRO A 127 -11.82 -9.55 0.55
C PRO A 127 -12.47 -10.52 -0.42
N ARG A 128 -11.96 -11.76 -0.44
CA ARG A 128 -12.55 -12.80 -1.27
C ARG A 128 -13.93 -13.09 -0.69
N SER A 129 -14.99 -12.76 -1.42
CA SER A 129 -16.35 -13.13 -1.01
C SER A 129 -16.38 -14.64 -0.77
N PRO A 130 -16.90 -15.14 0.38
CA PRO A 130 -17.02 -16.56 0.59
C PRO A 130 -17.86 -17.10 -0.57
N ARG A 131 -17.31 -18.06 -1.34
CA ARG A 131 -18.13 -18.79 -2.30
C ARG A 131 -19.25 -19.42 -1.49
N ALA A 132 -20.49 -18.98 -1.72
CA ALA A 132 -21.66 -19.69 -1.22
C ALA A 132 -21.49 -21.16 -1.65
N LYS A 133 -21.47 -22.05 -0.66
CA LYS A 133 -21.47 -23.50 -0.89
C LYS A 133 -22.82 -23.91 -1.45
#